data_AF-A0A936I379-F1
#
_entry.id   AF-A0A936I379-F1
#
_cell.length_a   1.000
_cell.length_b   1.000
_cell.length_c   1.000
_cell.angle_alpha   90.00
_cell.angle_beta   90.00
_cell.angle_gamma   90.00
#
_symmetry.space_group_name_H-M   'P 1'
#
loop_
_entity.id
_entity.type
_entity.pdbx_description
1 polymer ?
#
loop_
_entity_poly.entity_id
_entity_poly.type
_entity_poly.pdbx_seq_one_letter_code
_entity_poly.pdbx_strand_id
1 'polypeptide(L)'
;MMDRLQQERQENVAGYMVRMWHLEDVLRATKFDPASIRATLVDPMDGDAEQKANAYAWYLALAERMVKEGLTRHGHLSEVLEALTDLEALHHALINVMEEPLYASLYTDAKEDIEALGRQVDNEEDDRGIVELCFTGLYGVMLLRAQGREISKDTAAADERIRKLLENLSVHYRQMRKLPGISLN
;
A
#
# COMPACT_ATOMS: atom_id res chain seq x y z
N MET A 1 -18.47 -1.79 -0.02
CA MET A 1 -17.11 -1.21 -0.20
C MET A 1 -16.12 -1.80 0.82
N MET A 2 -16.44 -1.88 2.12
CA MET A 2 -15.61 -2.58 3.13
C MET A 2 -15.24 -4.01 2.69
N ASP A 3 -16.24 -4.82 2.33
CA ASP A 3 -16.02 -6.22 1.94
C ASP A 3 -15.06 -6.35 0.75
N ARG A 4 -15.07 -5.37 -0.17
CA ARG A 4 -14.20 -5.36 -1.35
C ARG A 4 -12.74 -5.15 -0.97
N LEU A 5 -12.44 -4.19 -0.09
CA LEU A 5 -11.05 -3.95 0.34
C LEU A 5 -10.54 -5.07 1.25
N GLN A 6 -11.42 -5.69 2.04
CA GLN A 6 -11.06 -6.85 2.84
C GLN A 6 -10.76 -8.09 1.98
N GLN A 7 -11.55 -8.31 0.92
CA GLN A 7 -11.27 -9.31 -0.09
C GLN A 7 -9.97 -8.99 -0.84
N GLU A 8 -9.75 -7.72 -1.16
CA GLU A 8 -8.54 -7.29 -1.86
C GLU A 8 -7.27 -7.43 -1.02
N ARG A 9 -7.33 -7.17 0.29
CA ARG A 9 -6.25 -7.48 1.23
C ARG A 9 -5.89 -8.98 1.19
N GLN A 10 -6.84 -9.86 0.88
CA GLN A 10 -6.61 -11.31 0.77
C GLN A 10 -6.09 -11.71 -0.62
N GLU A 11 -6.62 -11.11 -1.68
CA GLU A 11 -6.36 -11.52 -3.06
C GLU A 11 -5.14 -10.83 -3.68
N ASN A 12 -4.95 -9.55 -3.36
CA ASN A 12 -3.89 -8.69 -3.86
C ASN A 12 -3.53 -7.63 -2.80
N VAL A 13 -2.77 -8.07 -1.79
CA VAL A 13 -2.36 -7.22 -0.67
C VAL A 13 -1.51 -6.03 -1.12
N ALA A 14 -0.66 -6.17 -2.15
CA ALA A 14 0.10 -5.03 -2.67
C ALA A 14 -0.80 -3.94 -3.26
N GLY A 15 -1.84 -4.34 -4.00
CA GLY A 15 -2.83 -3.39 -4.49
C GLY A 15 -3.62 -2.75 -3.36
N TYR A 16 -4.01 -3.53 -2.34
CA TYR A 16 -4.69 -3.03 -1.14
C TYR A 16 -3.85 -1.95 -0.44
N MET A 17 -2.56 -2.20 -0.24
CA MET A 17 -1.64 -1.24 0.40
C MET A 17 -1.59 0.09 -0.35
N VAL A 18 -1.34 0.05 -1.67
CA VAL A 18 -1.26 1.26 -2.50
C VAL A 18 -2.57 2.04 -2.50
N ARG A 19 -3.72 1.34 -2.54
CA ARG A 19 -5.04 2.00 -2.48
C ARG A 19 -5.32 2.62 -1.12
N MET A 20 -4.98 1.95 -0.02
CA MET A 20 -5.18 2.51 1.32
C MET A 20 -4.33 3.76 1.53
N TRP A 21 -3.05 3.72 1.13
CA TRP A 21 -2.17 4.89 1.20
C TRP A 21 -2.72 6.07 0.41
N HIS A 22 -3.20 5.81 -0.81
CA HIS A 22 -3.85 6.83 -1.62
C HIS A 22 -5.09 7.42 -0.95
N LEU A 23 -5.98 6.58 -0.43
CA LEU A 23 -7.21 7.02 0.23
C LEU A 23 -6.91 7.86 1.46
N GLU A 24 -5.95 7.45 2.28
CA GLU A 24 -5.53 8.21 3.45
C GLU A 24 -5.00 9.61 3.07
N ASP A 25 -4.17 9.70 2.02
CA ASP A 25 -3.67 10.99 1.52
C ASP A 25 -4.78 11.88 0.98
N VAL A 26 -5.71 11.31 0.21
CA VAL A 26 -6.86 12.08 -0.29
C VAL A 26 -7.72 12.57 0.86
N LEU A 27 -7.97 11.75 1.88
CA LEU A 27 -8.71 12.16 3.07
C LEU A 27 -8.00 13.29 3.82
N ARG A 28 -6.68 13.20 4.02
CA ARG A 28 -5.89 14.32 4.59
C ARG A 28 -5.97 15.58 3.73
N ALA A 29 -5.91 15.45 2.40
CA ALA A 29 -6.01 16.58 1.47
C ALA A 29 -7.38 17.27 1.52
N THR A 30 -8.46 16.52 1.75
CA THR A 30 -9.80 17.08 1.98
C THR A 30 -9.97 17.70 3.37
N LYS A 31 -8.94 17.64 4.24
CA LYS A 31 -8.99 18.04 5.65
C LYS A 31 -10.12 17.36 6.42
N PHE A 32 -10.51 16.16 5.99
CA PHE A 32 -11.63 15.41 6.54
C PHE A 32 -12.98 16.15 6.50
N ASP A 33 -13.13 17.16 5.63
CA ASP A 33 -14.38 17.89 5.46
C ASP A 33 -15.39 17.05 4.65
N PRO A 34 -16.61 16.78 5.17
CA PRO A 34 -17.59 15.91 4.50
C PRO A 34 -17.95 16.38 3.08
N ALA A 35 -18.09 17.68 2.85
CA ALA A 35 -18.42 18.22 1.53
C ALA A 35 -17.28 18.01 0.54
N SER A 36 -16.03 18.25 0.98
CA SER A 36 -14.82 18.03 0.20
C SER A 36 -14.58 16.56 -0.11
N ILE A 37 -14.84 15.65 0.85
CA ILE A 37 -14.81 14.20 0.67
C ILE A 37 -15.79 13.79 -0.44
N ARG A 38 -17.03 14.27 -0.38
CA ARG A 38 -18.04 13.95 -1.40
C ARG A 38 -17.62 14.42 -2.79
N ALA A 39 -17.19 15.69 -2.91
CA ALA A 39 -16.78 16.27 -4.18
C ALA A 39 -15.57 15.57 -4.79
N THR A 40 -14.63 15.11 -3.97
CA THR A 40 -13.37 14.51 -4.44
C THR A 40 -13.50 13.02 -4.73
N LEU A 41 -14.18 12.27 -3.86
CA LEU A 41 -14.19 10.80 -3.88
C LEU A 41 -15.49 10.19 -4.39
N VAL A 42 -16.62 10.90 -4.36
CA VAL A 42 -17.95 10.33 -4.65
C VAL A 42 -18.56 10.89 -5.92
N ASP A 43 -18.51 12.21 -6.12
CA ASP A 43 -19.12 12.85 -7.29
C ASP A 43 -18.51 12.34 -8.61
N PRO A 44 -17.19 12.12 -8.73
CA PRO A 44 -16.56 11.56 -9.94
C PRO A 44 -16.83 10.07 -10.17
N MET A 45 -17.36 9.33 -9.18
CA MET A 45 -17.65 7.91 -9.35
C MET A 45 -18.78 7.68 -10.34
N ASP A 46 -18.68 6.64 -11.14
CA ASP A 46 -19.84 6.08 -11.85
C ASP A 46 -20.71 5.27 -10.86
N GLY A 47 -22.03 5.29 -11.07
CA GLY A 47 -22.96 4.51 -10.26
C GLY A 47 -24.26 5.26 -9.94
N ASP A 48 -25.24 4.51 -9.47
CA ASP A 48 -26.53 5.07 -9.05
C ASP A 48 -26.45 5.80 -7.70
N ALA A 49 -27.55 6.42 -7.31
CA ALA A 49 -27.63 7.21 -6.07
C ALA A 49 -27.36 6.36 -4.81
N GLU A 50 -27.76 5.10 -4.81
CA GLU A 50 -27.56 4.20 -3.67
C GLU A 50 -26.09 3.80 -3.54
N GLN A 51 -25.45 3.45 -4.66
CA GLN A 51 -24.02 3.14 -4.71
C GLN A 51 -23.17 4.34 -4.26
N LYS A 52 -23.48 5.55 -4.73
CA LYS A 52 -22.81 6.77 -4.30
C LYS A 52 -23.04 7.08 -2.82
N ALA A 53 -24.26 6.88 -2.31
CA ALA A 53 -24.55 7.07 -0.89
C ALA A 53 -23.77 6.08 0.00
N ASN A 54 -23.72 4.81 -0.40
CA ASN A 54 -22.95 3.77 0.30
C ASN A 54 -21.45 4.05 0.29
N ALA A 55 -20.90 4.51 -0.85
CA ALA A 55 -19.51 4.92 -0.95
C ALA A 55 -19.21 6.13 -0.06
N TYR A 56 -20.10 7.13 -0.06
CA TYR A 56 -19.94 8.32 0.78
C TYR A 56 -19.92 7.98 2.27
N ALA A 57 -20.89 7.19 2.74
CA ALA A 57 -20.93 6.74 4.14
C ALA A 57 -19.66 5.96 4.52
N TRP A 58 -19.13 5.17 3.58
CA TRP A 58 -17.89 4.44 3.77
C TRP A 58 -16.67 5.35 3.93
N TYR A 59 -16.51 6.36 3.06
CA TYR A 59 -15.40 7.32 3.16
C TYR A 59 -15.47 8.14 4.45
N LEU A 60 -16.68 8.52 4.90
CA LEU A 60 -16.85 9.21 6.19
C LEU A 60 -16.43 8.32 7.36
N ALA A 61 -16.85 7.05 7.37
CA ALA A 61 -16.43 6.11 8.40
C ALA A 61 -14.90 5.88 8.39
N LEU A 62 -14.26 5.90 7.22
CA LEU A 62 -12.80 5.82 7.11
C LEU A 62 -12.12 7.07 7.68
N ALA A 63 -12.62 8.26 7.31
CA ALA A 63 -12.15 9.55 7.83
C ALA A 63 -12.26 9.62 9.36
N GLU A 64 -13.39 9.20 9.92
CA GLU A 64 -13.60 9.16 11.37
C GLU A 64 -12.59 8.24 12.08
N ARG A 65 -12.27 7.07 11.50
CA ARG A 65 -11.23 6.19 12.05
C ARG A 65 -9.85 6.86 12.05
N MET A 66 -9.47 7.47 10.93
CA MET A 66 -8.20 8.20 10.85
C MET A 66 -8.10 9.32 11.89
N VAL A 67 -9.18 10.09 12.08
CA VAL A 67 -9.22 11.16 13.10
C VAL A 67 -9.11 10.57 14.51
N LYS A 68 -9.83 9.47 14.79
CA LYS A 68 -9.81 8.79 16.10
C LYS A 68 -8.43 8.21 16.44
N GLU A 69 -7.71 7.70 15.44
CA GLU A 69 -6.34 7.20 15.59
C GLU A 69 -5.28 8.33 15.57
N GLY A 70 -5.68 9.59 15.41
CA GLY A 70 -4.76 10.74 15.40
C GLY A 70 -3.99 10.93 14.09
N LEU A 71 -4.39 10.25 13.01
CA LEU A 71 -3.68 10.16 11.72
C LEU A 71 -3.98 11.33 10.78
N THR A 72 -4.20 12.52 11.35
CA THR A 72 -4.66 13.71 10.61
C THR A 72 -3.56 14.37 9.78
N ARG A 73 -2.28 14.08 10.06
CA ARG A 73 -1.11 14.67 9.39
C ARG A 73 -0.21 13.62 8.72
N HIS A 74 0.06 12.52 9.40
CA HIS A 74 0.94 11.44 8.95
C HIS A 74 0.52 10.11 9.60
N GLY A 75 1.13 9.01 9.17
CA GLY A 75 0.91 7.66 9.69
C GLY A 75 -0.28 6.95 9.05
N HIS A 76 -0.29 5.62 9.11
CA HIS A 76 -1.29 4.78 8.48
C HIS A 76 -2.27 4.18 9.50
N LEU A 77 -3.47 3.82 9.04
CA LEU A 77 -4.44 3.10 9.88
C LEU A 77 -3.84 1.80 10.42
N SER A 78 -4.25 1.42 11.62
CA SER A 78 -3.76 0.21 12.28
C SER A 78 -3.88 -1.05 11.40
N GLU A 79 -4.97 -1.17 10.62
CA GLU A 79 -5.19 -2.28 9.67
C GLU A 79 -4.19 -2.31 8.50
N VAL A 80 -3.64 -1.16 8.12
CA VAL A 80 -2.61 -1.01 7.08
C VAL A 80 -1.24 -1.34 7.65
N LEU A 81 -0.95 -0.88 8.87
CA LEU A 81 0.30 -1.19 9.57
C LEU A 81 0.41 -2.68 9.89
N GLU A 82 -0.68 -3.32 10.30
CA GLU A 82 -0.74 -4.77 10.51
C GLU A 82 -0.43 -5.54 9.22
N ALA A 83 -1.05 -5.16 8.10
CA ALA A 83 -0.78 -5.79 6.81
C ALA A 83 0.69 -5.58 6.36
N LEU A 84 1.25 -4.40 6.60
CA LEU A 84 2.66 -4.13 6.33
C LEU A 84 3.58 -5.01 7.20
N THR A 85 3.28 -5.12 8.49
CA THR A 85 4.03 -5.95 9.44
C THR A 85 4.04 -7.41 9.01
N ASP A 86 2.88 -7.95 8.62
CA ASP A 86 2.79 -9.32 8.10
C ASP A 86 3.66 -9.50 6.85
N LEU A 87 3.68 -8.50 5.96
CA LEU A 87 4.43 -8.56 4.71
C LEU A 87 5.94 -8.50 4.94
N GLU A 88 6.40 -7.68 5.89
CA GLU A 88 7.81 -7.63 6.30
C GLU A 88 8.23 -8.97 6.91
N ALA A 89 7.42 -9.53 7.81
CA ALA A 89 7.68 -10.84 8.39
C ALA A 89 7.74 -11.94 7.30
N LEU A 90 6.83 -11.90 6.34
CA LEU A 90 6.81 -12.84 5.22
C LEU A 90 8.02 -12.65 4.30
N HIS A 91 8.41 -11.41 4.00
CA HIS A 91 9.63 -11.13 3.25
C HIS A 91 10.84 -11.79 3.93
N HIS A 92 11.02 -11.58 5.24
CA HIS A 92 12.10 -12.20 5.99
C HIS A 92 12.03 -13.74 5.98
N ALA A 93 10.84 -14.32 6.11
CA ALA A 93 10.66 -15.77 6.06
C ALA A 93 11.04 -16.34 4.68
N LEU A 94 10.61 -15.69 3.59
CA LEU A 94 10.90 -16.13 2.22
C LEU A 94 12.40 -16.09 1.91
N ILE A 95 13.13 -15.08 2.40
CA ILE A 95 14.56 -14.93 2.15
C ILE A 95 15.41 -15.79 3.08
N ASN A 96 15.14 -15.76 4.39
CA ASN A 96 16.07 -16.29 5.40
C ASN A 96 15.70 -17.67 5.95
N VAL A 97 14.44 -18.10 5.78
CA VAL A 97 13.94 -19.35 6.38
C VAL A 97 13.57 -20.36 5.30
N MET A 98 12.77 -19.93 4.32
CA MET A 98 12.29 -20.78 3.23
C MET A 98 13.27 -20.81 2.05
N GLU A 99 14.11 -19.77 1.92
CA GLU A 99 15.02 -19.56 0.79
C GLU A 99 14.29 -19.75 -0.56
N GLU A 100 13.13 -19.12 -0.71
CA GLU A 100 12.26 -19.31 -1.88
C GLU A 100 12.97 -18.82 -3.15
N PRO A 101 13.29 -19.69 -4.12
CA PRO A 101 14.22 -19.35 -5.19
C PRO A 101 13.76 -18.21 -6.10
N LEU A 102 12.46 -18.17 -6.43
CA LEU A 102 11.92 -17.13 -7.31
C LEU A 102 11.91 -15.77 -6.62
N TYR A 103 11.46 -15.72 -5.37
CA TYR A 103 11.42 -14.52 -4.55
C TYR A 103 12.83 -13.99 -4.28
N ALA A 104 13.78 -14.86 -3.94
CA ALA A 104 15.18 -14.47 -3.74
C ALA A 104 15.81 -13.87 -5.01
N SER A 105 15.50 -14.43 -6.20
CA SER A 105 15.93 -13.87 -7.48
C SER A 105 15.32 -12.48 -7.72
N LEU A 106 14.01 -12.33 -7.52
CA LEU A 106 13.32 -11.05 -7.69
C LEU A 106 13.84 -9.98 -6.71
N TYR A 107 14.15 -10.38 -5.48
CA TYR A 107 14.72 -9.48 -4.48
C TYR A 107 16.14 -9.05 -4.86
N THR A 108 16.97 -9.99 -5.36
CA THR A 108 18.31 -9.68 -5.86
C THR A 108 18.26 -8.68 -7.01
N ASP A 109 17.33 -8.87 -7.96
CA ASP A 109 17.16 -7.95 -9.10
C ASP A 109 16.73 -6.54 -8.67
N ALA A 110 15.90 -6.43 -7.63
CA ALA A 110 15.39 -5.14 -7.13
C ALA A 110 16.29 -4.47 -6.07
N LYS A 111 17.33 -5.16 -5.59
CA LYS A 111 18.10 -4.76 -4.39
C LYS A 111 18.72 -3.37 -4.54
N GLU A 112 19.39 -3.10 -5.65
CA GLU A 112 20.03 -1.79 -5.88
C GLU A 112 19.02 -0.64 -5.90
N ASP A 113 17.82 -0.87 -6.44
CA ASP A 113 16.74 0.13 -6.48
C ASP A 113 16.21 0.41 -5.07
N ILE A 114 16.01 -0.63 -4.26
CA ILE A 114 15.53 -0.51 -2.88
C ILE A 114 16.55 0.24 -2.03
N GLU A 115 17.83 -0.10 -2.15
CA GLU A 115 18.91 0.62 -1.46
C GLU A 115 19.00 2.09 -1.90
N ALA A 116 18.75 2.37 -3.18
CA ALA A 116 18.69 3.74 -3.68
C ALA A 116 17.50 4.52 -3.11
N LEU A 117 16.34 3.89 -2.93
CA LEU A 117 15.17 4.51 -2.29
C LEU A 117 15.47 4.87 -0.83
N GLY A 118 16.12 3.98 -0.06
CA GLY A 118 16.50 4.28 1.33
C GLY A 118 17.49 5.45 1.45
N ARG A 119 18.41 5.60 0.49
CA ARG A 119 19.37 6.73 0.47
C ARG A 119 18.75 8.08 0.12
N GLN A 120 17.58 8.10 -0.51
CA GLN A 120 16.90 9.35 -0.91
C GLN A 120 16.14 10.02 0.24
N VAL A 121 16.16 9.40 1.42
CA VAL A 121 15.40 9.83 2.58
C VAL A 121 16.39 10.61 3.44
N ASP A 122 16.20 11.92 3.55
CA ASP A 122 17.02 12.83 4.37
C ASP A 122 16.77 12.60 5.87
N ASN A 123 16.92 11.36 6.32
CA ASN A 123 16.84 10.99 7.72
C ASN A 123 17.85 9.87 8.01
N GLU A 124 18.87 10.17 8.82
CA GLU A 124 19.89 9.21 9.26
C GLU A 124 19.29 8.08 10.13
N GLU A 125 18.03 8.23 10.55
CA GLU A 125 17.23 7.26 11.31
C GLU A 125 16.10 6.61 10.48
N ASP A 126 16.25 6.45 9.16
CA ASP A 126 15.27 5.68 8.38
C ASP A 126 15.29 4.19 8.77
N ASP A 127 14.37 3.81 9.64
CA ASP A 127 14.19 2.48 10.21
C ASP A 127 13.16 1.62 9.46
N ARG A 128 12.69 2.11 8.29
CA ARG A 128 11.69 1.41 7.49
C ARG A 128 12.18 0.08 6.97
N GLY A 129 11.27 -0.88 6.96
CA GLY A 129 11.51 -2.20 6.38
C GLY A 129 11.62 -2.17 4.86
N ILE A 130 12.10 -3.28 4.30
CA ILE A 130 12.33 -3.43 2.85
C ILE A 130 11.01 -3.32 2.08
N VAL A 131 9.93 -3.91 2.60
CA VAL A 131 8.62 -3.88 1.96
C VAL A 131 8.02 -2.48 2.01
N GLU A 132 8.18 -1.76 3.12
CA GLU A 132 7.72 -0.37 3.24
C GLU A 132 8.46 0.56 2.24
N LEU A 133 9.78 0.40 2.09
CA LEU A 133 10.55 1.13 1.08
C LEU A 133 10.06 0.83 -0.34
N CYS A 134 9.76 -0.44 -0.64
CA CYS A 134 9.18 -0.83 -1.92
C CYS A 134 7.84 -0.11 -2.18
N PHE A 135 6.92 -0.11 -1.21
CA PHE A 135 5.64 0.58 -1.36
C PHE A 135 5.82 2.09 -1.49
N THR A 136 6.74 2.69 -0.73
CA THR A 136 7.10 4.11 -0.84
C THR A 136 7.55 4.46 -2.25
N GLY A 137 8.45 3.66 -2.84
CA GLY A 137 8.90 3.84 -4.21
C GLY A 137 7.76 3.75 -5.24
N LEU A 138 6.95 2.69 -5.17
CA LEU A 138 5.83 2.50 -6.10
C LEU A 138 4.79 3.61 -6.00
N TYR A 139 4.47 4.03 -4.77
CA TYR A 139 3.51 5.09 -4.52
C TYR A 139 4.06 6.45 -4.99
N GLY A 140 5.34 6.73 -4.76
CA GLY A 140 6.02 7.91 -5.29
C GLY A 140 5.95 8.00 -6.82
N VAL A 141 6.22 6.89 -7.53
CA VAL A 141 6.09 6.85 -8.99
C VAL A 141 4.64 7.07 -9.44
N MET A 142 3.67 6.52 -8.70
CA MET A 142 2.24 6.75 -8.98
C MET A 142 1.88 8.24 -8.86
N LEU A 143 2.35 8.92 -7.81
CA LEU A 143 2.13 10.36 -7.61
C LEU A 143 2.79 11.20 -8.71
N LEU A 144 4.02 10.88 -9.10
CA LEU A 144 4.70 11.56 -10.20
C LEU A 144 3.90 11.47 -11.52
N ARG A 145 3.37 10.27 -11.82
CA ARG A 145 2.51 10.06 -12.99
C ARG A 145 1.22 10.88 -12.90
N ALA A 146 0.56 10.90 -11.73
CA ALA A 146 -0.65 11.69 -11.51
C ALA A 146 -0.42 13.20 -11.67
N GLN A 147 0.79 13.67 -11.36
CA GLN A 147 1.22 15.06 -11.57
C GLN A 147 1.62 15.37 -13.03
N GLY A 148 1.56 14.40 -13.94
CA GLY A 148 1.99 14.55 -15.34
C GLY A 148 3.50 14.72 -15.50
N ARG A 149 4.30 14.32 -14.50
CA ARG A 149 5.76 14.40 -14.57
C ARG A 149 6.30 13.24 -15.40
N GLU A 150 7.31 13.53 -16.22
CA GLU A 150 7.99 12.51 -17.00
C GLU A 150 8.75 11.55 -16.08
N ILE A 151 8.58 10.24 -16.34
CA ILE A 151 9.28 9.18 -15.61
C ILE A 151 10.47 8.76 -16.45
N SER A 152 11.67 8.87 -15.88
CA SER A 152 12.90 8.42 -16.55
C SER A 152 12.85 6.92 -16.84
N LYS A 153 13.62 6.45 -17.82
CA LYS A 153 13.73 5.03 -18.13
C LYS A 153 14.24 4.21 -16.93
N ASP A 154 15.19 4.76 -16.18
CA ASP A 154 15.75 4.10 -15.01
C ASP A 154 14.71 3.97 -13.89
N THR A 155 13.95 5.04 -13.63
CA THR A 155 12.84 5.02 -12.66
C THR A 155 11.74 4.05 -13.08
N ALA A 156 11.42 3.96 -14.37
CA ALA A 156 10.43 3.01 -14.87
C ALA A 156 10.90 1.55 -14.72
N ALA A 157 12.19 1.28 -14.97
CA ALA A 157 12.77 -0.05 -14.78
C ALA A 157 12.81 -0.45 -13.29
N ALA A 158 13.16 0.48 -12.40
CA ALA A 158 13.09 0.28 -10.95
C ALA A 158 11.65 -0.02 -10.47
N ASP A 159 10.67 0.79 -10.91
CA ASP A 159 9.24 0.58 -10.65
C ASP A 159 8.79 -0.83 -11.10
N GLU A 160 9.23 -1.29 -12.26
CA GLU A 160 8.90 -2.63 -12.76
C GLU A 160 9.50 -3.76 -11.90
N ARG A 161 10.77 -3.66 -11.51
CA ARG A 161 11.42 -4.68 -10.66
C ARG A 161 10.77 -4.77 -9.28
N ILE A 162 10.50 -3.61 -8.66
CA ILE A 162 9.82 -3.55 -7.37
C ILE A 162 8.37 -4.10 -7.46
N ARG A 163 7.64 -3.79 -8.54
CA ARG A 163 6.30 -4.37 -8.76
C ARG A 163 6.34 -5.89 -8.81
N LYS A 164 7.25 -6.48 -9.58
CA LYS A 164 7.39 -7.94 -9.68
C LYS A 164 7.68 -8.57 -8.32
N LEU A 165 8.54 -7.96 -7.51
CA LEU A 165 8.83 -8.40 -6.15
C LEU A 165 7.56 -8.39 -5.27
N LEU A 166 6.82 -7.28 -5.24
CA LEU A 166 5.61 -7.15 -4.42
C LEU A 166 4.43 -8.00 -4.92
N GLU A 167 4.32 -8.22 -6.23
CA GLU A 167 3.35 -9.14 -6.82
C GLU A 167 3.62 -10.57 -6.37
N ASN A 168 4.88 -11.02 -6.40
CA ASN A 168 5.25 -12.34 -5.92
C ASN A 168 5.07 -12.48 -4.39
N LEU A 169 5.42 -11.45 -3.61
CA LEU A 169 5.13 -11.39 -2.18
C LEU A 169 3.62 -11.54 -1.90
N SER A 170 2.79 -10.87 -2.70
CA SER A 170 1.33 -10.95 -2.58
C SER A 170 0.79 -12.35 -2.86
N VAL A 171 1.40 -13.09 -3.81
CA VAL A 171 1.05 -14.48 -4.07
C VAL A 171 1.33 -15.35 -2.85
N HIS A 172 2.49 -15.20 -2.22
CA HIS A 172 2.84 -15.93 -0.99
C HIS A 172 1.95 -15.54 0.19
N TYR A 173 1.65 -14.25 0.36
CA TYR A 173 0.75 -13.77 1.41
C TYR A 173 -0.64 -14.42 1.29
N ARG A 174 -1.17 -14.46 0.07
CA ARG A 174 -2.45 -15.13 -0.21
C ARG A 174 -2.40 -16.63 0.07
N GLN A 175 -1.29 -17.30 -0.22
CA GLN A 175 -1.13 -18.73 0.08
C GLN A 175 -1.07 -18.99 1.59
N MET A 176 -0.30 -18.18 2.33
CA MET A 176 -0.20 -18.25 3.79
C MET A 176 -1.57 -18.12 4.45
N ARG A 177 -2.38 -17.14 4.02
CA ARG A 177 -3.72 -16.91 4.58
C ARG A 177 -4.77 -17.95 4.22
N LYS A 178 -4.54 -18.77 3.18
CA LYS A 178 -5.44 -19.88 2.81
C LYS A 178 -5.25 -21.13 3.66
N LEU A 179 -4.17 -21.21 4.44
CA LEU A 179 -3.93 -22.34 5.33
C LEU A 179 -4.70 -22.15 6.65
N PRO A 180 -5.66 -23.03 6.99
CA PRO A 180 -6.33 -22.95 8.27
C PRO A 180 -5.33 -23.24 9.40
N GLY A 181 -5.14 -22.28 10.31
CA GLY A 181 -4.48 -22.50 11.60
C GLY A 181 -3.09 -21.92 11.83
N ILE A 182 -2.54 -21.10 10.91
CA ILE A 182 -1.30 -20.34 11.20
C ILE A 182 -1.69 -18.89 11.50
N SER A 183 -2.00 -18.63 12.76
CA SER A 183 -1.96 -17.27 13.32
C SER A 183 -0.50 -17.02 13.68
N LEU A 184 0.14 -16.05 13.02
CA LEU A 184 1.42 -15.51 13.49
C LEU A 184 1.09 -14.55 14.64
N ASN A 185 0.85 -15.12 15.81
CA ASN A 185 0.81 -14.40 17.08
C ASN A 185 2.17 -14.51 17.75
#